data_AF-A0A485ARN7-F1
#
_entry.id   AF-A0A485ARN7-F1
#
_cell.length_a   1.000
_cell.length_b   1.000
_cell.length_c   1.000
_cell.angle_alpha   90.00
_cell.angle_beta   90.00
_cell.angle_gamma   90.00
#
_symmetry.space_group_name_H-M   'P 1'
#
loop_
_entity.id
_entity.type
_entity.pdbx_description
1 polymer ?
#
loop_
_entity_poly.entity_id
_entity_poly.type
_entity_poly.pdbx_seq_one_letter_code
_entity_poly.pdbx_strand_id
1 'polypeptide(L)' 'MRKPEDIVFPVGQQALYEQNRYSPAVKSGDFLFVSGQVGSREDGSAEPGAGAGDPPGI' A
#
# COMPACT_ATOMS: atom_id res chain seq x y z
N MET A 1 5.34 -12.93 18.81
CA MET A 1 5.19 -13.28 17.39
C MET A 1 3.90 -12.62 16.91
N ARG A 2 3.93 -11.78 15.87
CA ARG A 2 2.70 -11.22 15.27
C ARG A 2 1.97 -12.34 14.55
N LYS A 3 0.64 -12.33 14.58
CA LYS A 3 -0.15 -13.36 13.91
C LYS A 3 -0.53 -12.89 12.50
N PRO A 4 -0.69 -13.80 11.52
CA PRO A 4 -1.09 -13.43 10.16
C PRO A 4 -2.38 -12.60 10.12
N GLU A 5 -3.32 -12.84 11.04
CA GLU A 5 -4.57 -12.09 11.17
C GLU A 5 -4.41 -10.63 11.65
N ASP A 6 -3.22 -10.27 12.16
CA ASP A 6 -2.93 -8.88 12.55
C ASP A 6 -2.61 -8.00 11.32
N ILE A 7 -2.51 -8.59 10.12
CA ILE A 7 -2.22 -7.90 8.87
C ILE A 7 -3.51 -7.64 8.11
N VAL A 8 -3.75 -6.39 7.72
CA VAL A 8 -4.95 -5.99 6.98
C VAL A 8 -4.56 -5.58 5.58
N PHE A 9 -5.09 -6.28 4.57
CA PHE A 9 -4.86 -5.98 3.16
C PHE A 9 -6.02 -5.18 2.56
N PRO A 10 -5.76 -4.05 1.87
CA PRO A 10 -6.77 -3.40 1.05
C PRO A 10 -7.13 -4.29 -0.14
N VAL A 11 -8.40 -4.24 -0.54
CA VAL A 11 -8.89 -4.96 -1.72
C VAL A 11 -8.19 -4.41 -2.96
N GLY A 12 -7.71 -5.31 -3.83
CA GLY A 12 -7.17 -4.94 -5.15
C GLY A 12 -5.75 -4.36 -5.19
N GLN A 13 -5.03 -4.22 -4.07
CA GLN A 13 -3.67 -3.62 -4.07
C GLN A 13 -2.59 -4.53 -3.46
N GLN A 14 -2.78 -5.84 -3.47
CA GLN A 14 -1.88 -6.80 -2.81
C GLN A 14 -0.50 -6.85 -3.46
N ALA A 15 -0.42 -6.72 -4.80
CA ALA A 15 0.82 -6.84 -5.55
C ALA A 15 1.90 -5.81 -5.12
N LEU A 16 1.50 -4.58 -4.80
CA LEU A 16 2.43 -3.55 -4.29
C LEU A 16 3.15 -4.02 -3.02
N TYR A 17 2.38 -4.54 -2.06
CA TYR A 17 2.86 -4.92 -0.74
C TYR A 17 3.70 -6.21 -0.78
N GLU A 18 3.32 -7.16 -1.62
CA GLU A 18 4.07 -8.39 -1.86
C GLU A 18 5.44 -8.12 -2.49
N GLN A 19 5.49 -7.31 -3.55
CA GLN A 19 6.73 -6.97 -4.25
C GLN A 19 7.76 -6.29 -3.33
N ASN A 20 7.28 -5.36 -2.50
CA ASN A 20 8.14 -4.56 -1.62
C ASN A 20 8.33 -5.18 -0.23
N ARG A 21 7.65 -6.31 0.04
CA ARG A 21 7.77 -7.11 1.28
C ARG A 21 7.52 -6.30 2.56
N TYR A 22 6.44 -5.53 2.56
CA TYR A 22 5.98 -4.83 3.76
C TYR A 22 4.46 -4.97 3.92
N SER A 23 3.97 -4.83 5.15
CA SER A 23 2.54 -4.94 5.43
C SER A 23 1.80 -3.63 5.11
N PRO A 24 0.62 -3.69 4.48
CA PRO A 24 -0.23 -2.52 4.24
C PRO A 24 -0.64 -1.82 5.53
N ALA A 25 -1.16 -2.60 6.48
CA ALA A 25 -1.47 -2.16 7.81
C ALA A 25 -1.30 -3.30 8.82
N VAL A 26 -0.99 -2.93 10.06
CA VAL A 26 -0.85 -3.87 11.18
C VAL A 26 -1.73 -3.42 12.34
N LYS A 27 -2.57 -4.33 12.83
CA LYS A 27 -3.36 -4.16 14.05
C LYS A 27 -2.50 -4.48 15.28
N SER A 28 -2.62 -3.66 16.32
CA SER A 28 -1.98 -3.89 17.62
C SER A 28 -2.89 -3.40 18.73
N GLY A 29 -3.55 -4.33 19.42
CA GLY A 29 -4.61 -4.02 20.37
C GLY A 29 -5.76 -3.30 19.65
N ASP A 30 -6.11 -2.11 20.15
CA ASP A 30 -7.19 -1.27 19.60
C ASP A 30 -6.71 -0.30 18.51
N PHE A 31 -5.42 -0.33 18.16
CA PHE A 31 -4.83 0.56 17.18
C PHE A 31 -4.58 -0.15 15.85
N LEU A 32 -4.75 0.59 14.76
CA LEU A 32 -4.34 0.20 13.41
C LEU A 32 -3.26 1.15 12.92
N PHE A 33 -2.10 0.60 12.58
CA PHE A 33 -0.99 1.35 12.00
C PHE A 33 -0.96 1.08 10.51
N VAL A 34 -1.12 2.14 9.72
CA VAL A 34 -1.23 2.06 8.25
C VAL A 34 0.07 2.58 7.65
N SER A 35 0.65 1.82 6.72
CA SER A 35 1.80 2.24 5.93
C SER A 35 1.42 3.44 5.05
N GLY A 36 2.42 4.21 4.56
CA GLY A 36 2.16 5.29 3.62
C GLY A 36 1.32 4.82 2.42
N GLN A 37 0.30 5.59 2.06
CA GLN A 37 -0.58 5.28 0.93
C GLN A 37 -0.10 6.05 -0.31
N VAL A 38 0.00 5.36 -1.43
CA VAL A 38 0.38 5.91 -2.74
C VAL A 38 -0.63 5.46 -3.78
N GLY A 39 -0.81 6.24 -4.84
CA GLY A 39 -1.61 5.80 -5.99
C GLY A 39 -0.91 4.64 -6.69
N SER A 40 -1.49 3.45 -6.61
CA SER A 40 -1.02 2.26 -7.31
C SER A 40 -2.16 1.51 -8.00
N ARG A 41 -1.81 0.88 -9.12
CA ARG A 41 -2.66 -0.04 -9.86
C ARG A 41 -2.70 -1.40 -9.18
N GLU A 42 -3.62 -2.26 -9.64
CA GLU A 42 -3.80 -3.60 -9.07
C GLU A 42 -2.56 -4.50 -9.22
N ASP A 43 -1.73 -4.25 -10.23
CA ASP A 43 -0.45 -4.94 -10.46
C ASP A 43 0.70 -4.41 -9.58
N GLY A 44 0.43 -3.41 -8.74
CA GLY A 44 1.41 -2.76 -7.86
C GLY A 44 2.26 -1.69 -8.53
N SER A 45 2.07 -1.42 -9.83
CA SER A 45 2.71 -0.29 -10.49
C SER A 45 2.12 1.03 -10.01
N ALA A 46 2.95 2.07 -9.93
CA ALA A 46 2.48 3.40 -9.57
C ALA A 46 1.54 3.95 -10.64
N GLU A 47 0.52 4.70 -10.24
CA GLU A 47 -0.27 5.47 -11.20
C GLU A 47 0.60 6.53 -11.90
N PRO A 48 0.39 6.79 -13.21
CA PRO A 48 1.06 7.87 -13.91
C PRO A 48 0.85 9.19 -13.16
N GLY A 49 1.94 9.94 -12.92
CA GLY A 49 1.90 11.19 -12.15
C GLY A 49 2.04 11.04 -10.63
N ALA A 50 2.15 9.82 -10.07
CA ALA A 50 2.43 9.64 -8.64
C ALA A 50 3.87 10.06 -8.24
N GLY A 51 4.78 10.17 -9.20
CA GLY A 51 6.09 10.77 -9.03
C GLY A 51 6.06 12.29 -9.25
N ALA A 52 6.80 13.04 -8.44
CA ALA A 52 7.04 14.47 -8.66
C ALA A 52 7.76 14.68 -10.01
N GLY A 53 7.00 14.85 -11.09
CA GLY A 53 7.60 14.99 -12.41
C GLY A 53 6.66 15.05 -13.61
N ASP A 54 5.36 14.80 -13.48
CA ASP A 54 4.43 15.01 -14.60
C ASP A 54 3.73 16.37 -14.43
N PRO A 55 4.08 17.40 -15.21
CA PRO A 55 3.31 18.63 -15.20
C PRO A 55 1.89 18.31 -15.68
N PRO A 56 0.83 18.91 -15.09
CA PRO A 56 -0.52 18.74 -15.61
C PRO A 56 -0.51 19.16 -17.08
N GLY A 57 -0.93 18.24 -17.95
CA GLY A 57 -1.01 18.50 -19.39
C GLY A 57 -1.85 19.76 -19.64
N ILE A 58 -1.23 20.75 -20.27
CA ILE A 58 -1.93 21.82 -20.97
C ILE A 58 -2.64 21.27 -22.20
#